data_AF-A0A972TW78-F1
#
_entry.id   AF-A0A972TW78-F1
#
_cell.length_a   1.000
_cell.length_b   1.000
_cell.length_c   1.000
_cell.angle_alpha   90.00
_cell.angle_beta   90.00
_cell.angle_gamma   90.00
#
_symmetry.space_group_name_H-M   'P 1'
#
loop_
_entity.id
_entity.type
_entity.pdbx_description
1 polymer ?
#
loop_
_entity_poly.entity_id
_entity_poly.type
_entity_poly.pdbx_seq_one_letter_code
_entity_poly.pdbx_strand_id
1 'polypeptide(L)'
;MTDNGLKDYMRHTMEMRRLTNSEVINKYWNHAHSIHSIKRIAFTLNGNLQWHSDNEEGIEYNNSLWLKSNYYNPIGKHLAIEQVRNYLQMHMNSYEIWGTFPIEIDLNDAQSSKISIEQEIRKVIILCNSISTMMGASLSWKPALYSKVKILPLSSPPDEVEEHEKWVCMPMKSTQEEMTSTIVKDKHFTSTLIPFYSKLISLPEKVKEPINTSIDWHAQGNKYFSGLNRFVNYWESIELLGHYFYTHLNASEINRKSKEDKKHKILEMLRGDLNHSNCTRIVKECNEIRDPTARTKIISVFSKIIDRDKIIGDLFEPDKKSQRSLYKIRNDIAHGKLSEKDFDRESICYSRLYDAQKVSRSMIFSIISNIEYFVNNLS
;
A
#
# COMPACT_ATOMS: atom_id res chain seq x y z
N MET A 1 4.96 13.71 16.72
CA MET A 1 5.55 12.48 17.28
C MET A 1 7.02 12.72 17.61
N THR A 2 7.49 12.27 18.77
CA THR A 2 8.92 12.10 19.04
C THR A 2 9.44 10.88 18.26
N ASP A 3 10.75 10.75 18.02
CA ASP A 3 11.32 9.59 17.30
C ASP A 3 10.97 8.25 17.96
N ASN A 4 10.82 8.22 19.29
CA ASN A 4 10.36 7.03 20.01
C ASN A 4 8.88 6.72 19.73
N GLY A 5 8.02 7.73 19.62
CA GLY A 5 6.59 7.54 19.35
C GLY A 5 6.31 6.93 17.97
N LEU A 6 7.08 7.30 16.94
CA LEU A 6 6.95 6.68 15.61
C LEU A 6 7.49 5.25 15.60
N LYS A 7 8.64 4.99 16.25
CA LYS A 7 9.21 3.64 16.37
C LYS A 7 8.29 2.69 17.14
N ASP A 8 7.68 3.15 18.23
CA ASP A 8 6.74 2.35 19.02
C ASP A 8 5.43 2.11 18.25
N TYR A 9 4.94 3.11 17.51
CA TYR A 9 3.79 2.93 16.62
C TYR A 9 4.05 1.95 15.47
N MET A 10 5.22 2.05 14.82
CA MET A 10 5.66 1.08 13.80
C MET A 10 5.79 -0.32 14.40
N ARG A 11 6.39 -0.45 15.60
CA ARG A 11 6.52 -1.73 16.31
C ARG A 11 5.15 -2.36 16.59
N HIS A 12 4.21 -1.59 17.14
CA HIS A 12 2.87 -2.07 17.43
C HIS A 12 2.10 -2.51 16.17
N THR A 13 2.23 -1.73 15.09
CA THR A 13 1.65 -2.08 13.78
C THR A 13 2.26 -3.37 13.22
N MET A 14 3.57 -3.56 13.38
CA MET A 14 4.27 -4.79 12.98
C MET A 14 3.86 -6.00 13.84
N GLU A 15 3.66 -5.83 15.14
CA GLU A 15 3.19 -6.88 16.05
C GLU A 15 1.79 -7.37 15.68
N MET A 16 0.86 -6.46 15.37
CA MET A 16 -0.49 -6.83 14.90
C MET A 16 -0.45 -7.58 13.57
N ARG A 17 0.42 -7.18 12.64
CA ARG A 17 0.66 -7.90 11.38
C ARG A 17 1.23 -9.31 11.62
N ARG A 18 2.08 -9.47 12.63
CA ARG A 18 2.73 -10.75 12.97
C ARG A 18 1.72 -11.80 13.45
N LEU A 19 0.67 -11.39 14.18
CA LEU A 19 -0.41 -12.29 14.62
C LEU A 19 -1.20 -12.85 13.43
N THR A 20 -1.62 -12.01 12.49
CA THR A 20 -2.30 -12.45 11.26
C THR A 20 -1.41 -13.26 10.32
N ASN A 21 -0.12 -12.95 10.26
CA ASN A 21 0.84 -13.69 9.43
C ASN A 21 1.06 -15.11 9.94
N SER A 22 1.03 -15.32 11.27
CA SER A 22 1.27 -16.63 11.88
C SER A 22 0.22 -17.66 11.47
N GLU A 23 -1.05 -17.26 11.39
CA GLU A 23 -2.13 -18.14 10.90
C GLU A 23 -1.96 -18.49 9.42
N VAL A 24 -1.60 -17.52 8.59
CA VAL A 24 -1.40 -17.74 7.14
C VAL A 24 -0.18 -18.60 6.87
N ILE A 25 0.93 -18.37 7.57
CA ILE A 25 2.13 -19.20 7.50
C ILE A 25 1.80 -20.65 7.88
N ASN A 26 1.06 -20.85 8.99
CA ASN A 26 0.66 -22.18 9.41
C ASN A 26 -0.31 -22.84 8.41
N LYS A 27 -1.19 -22.07 7.76
CA LYS A 27 -2.04 -22.58 6.66
C LYS A 27 -1.20 -23.10 5.49
N TYR A 28 -0.20 -22.36 5.02
CA TYR A 28 0.69 -22.88 3.97
C TYR A 28 1.52 -24.07 4.45
N TRP A 29 2.01 -24.03 5.69
CA TRP A 29 2.80 -25.12 6.27
C TRP A 29 2.01 -26.44 6.35
N ASN A 30 0.73 -26.39 6.69
CA ASN A 30 -0.14 -27.57 6.68
C ASN A 30 -0.29 -28.19 5.28
N HIS A 31 0.07 -27.47 4.22
CA HIS A 31 0.09 -27.91 2.83
C HIS A 31 1.50 -27.94 2.23
N ALA A 32 2.54 -28.05 3.07
CA ALA A 32 3.94 -28.01 2.66
C ALA A 32 4.29 -29.08 1.61
N HIS A 33 3.71 -30.28 1.67
CA HIS A 33 3.96 -31.32 0.66
C HIS A 33 3.54 -30.89 -0.76
N SER A 34 2.39 -30.25 -0.90
CA SER A 34 1.93 -29.72 -2.19
C SER A 34 2.81 -28.56 -2.66
N ILE A 35 3.20 -27.67 -1.74
CA ILE A 35 4.11 -26.56 -2.05
C ILE A 35 5.48 -27.08 -2.47
N HIS A 36 6.02 -28.10 -1.80
CA HIS A 36 7.30 -28.71 -2.11
C HIS A 36 7.29 -29.38 -3.50
N SER A 37 6.20 -30.08 -3.84
CA SER A 37 6.03 -30.70 -5.15
C SER A 37 5.95 -29.67 -6.28
N ILE A 38 5.32 -28.52 -6.05
CA ILE A 38 5.04 -27.51 -7.08
C ILE A 38 6.11 -26.42 -7.11
N LYS A 39 6.86 -26.26 -6.02
CA LYS A 39 7.87 -25.22 -5.78
C LYS A 39 7.34 -23.80 -5.93
N ARG A 40 6.05 -23.59 -5.63
CA ARG A 40 5.40 -22.28 -5.71
C ARG A 40 4.41 -22.06 -4.56
N ILE A 41 4.36 -20.83 -4.06
CA ILE A 41 3.24 -20.33 -3.24
C ILE A 41 2.23 -19.69 -4.18
N ALA A 42 0.96 -20.05 -4.02
CA ALA A 42 -0.13 -19.47 -4.79
C ALA A 42 -0.98 -18.51 -3.94
N PHE A 43 -1.49 -17.46 -4.55
CA PHE A 43 -2.34 -16.46 -3.90
C PHE A 43 -3.40 -15.95 -4.88
N THR A 44 -4.43 -15.31 -4.34
CA THR A 44 -5.37 -14.51 -5.14
C THR A 44 -5.36 -13.06 -4.67
N LEU A 45 -5.50 -12.13 -5.61
CA LEU A 45 -5.80 -10.73 -5.33
C LEU A 45 -7.27 -10.49 -5.69
N ASN A 46 -8.00 -9.92 -4.75
CA ASN A 46 -9.45 -9.74 -4.84
C ASN A 46 -9.79 -8.30 -4.47
N GLY A 47 -10.77 -7.71 -5.15
CA GLY A 47 -11.27 -6.37 -4.83
C GLY A 47 -11.75 -5.65 -6.08
N ASN A 48 -11.75 -4.33 -6.05
CA ASN A 48 -12.27 -3.49 -7.12
C ASN A 48 -11.28 -3.27 -8.27
N LEU A 49 -10.56 -4.30 -8.71
CA LEU A 49 -9.69 -4.25 -9.89
C LEU A 49 -10.10 -5.34 -10.89
N GLN A 50 -10.54 -4.92 -12.08
CA GLN A 50 -10.69 -5.80 -13.24
C GLN A 50 -9.43 -5.74 -14.09
N TRP A 51 -8.87 -6.88 -14.41
CA TRP A 51 -7.76 -6.99 -15.35
C TRP A 51 -8.23 -7.68 -16.62
N HIS A 52 -8.32 -6.95 -17.72
CA HIS A 52 -8.59 -7.51 -19.04
C HIS A 52 -7.27 -7.99 -19.63
N SER A 53 -7.10 -9.31 -19.65
CA SER A 53 -5.94 -9.97 -20.24
C SER A 53 -6.31 -10.57 -21.58
N ASP A 54 -5.50 -10.26 -22.60
CA ASP A 54 -5.59 -10.89 -23.92
C ASP A 54 -4.77 -12.20 -23.94
N ASN A 55 -3.98 -12.47 -22.90
CA ASN A 55 -3.21 -13.71 -22.73
C ASN A 55 -3.89 -14.69 -21.76
N GLU A 56 -4.48 -15.76 -22.30
CA GLU A 56 -5.16 -16.80 -21.52
C GLU A 56 -4.23 -17.57 -20.55
N GLU A 57 -2.93 -17.58 -20.82
CA GLU A 57 -1.91 -18.24 -19.99
C GLU A 57 -1.40 -17.36 -18.84
N GLY A 58 -1.77 -16.08 -18.84
CA GLY A 58 -1.29 -15.09 -17.86
C GLY A 58 0.05 -14.45 -18.24
N ILE A 59 0.57 -13.62 -17.36
CA ILE A 59 1.85 -12.91 -17.52
C ILE A 59 2.86 -13.53 -16.56
N GLU A 60 4.04 -13.89 -17.07
CA GLU A 60 5.21 -14.28 -16.27
C GLU A 60 6.29 -13.19 -16.33
N TYR A 61 6.94 -12.94 -15.19
CA TYR A 61 8.05 -12.01 -15.08
C TYR A 61 9.27 -12.69 -14.46
N ASN A 62 10.33 -12.81 -15.25
CA ASN A 62 11.66 -13.33 -14.86
C ASN A 62 11.60 -14.65 -14.07
N ASN A 63 10.63 -15.53 -14.38
CA ASN A 63 10.35 -16.77 -13.64
C ASN A 63 10.07 -16.59 -12.13
N SER A 64 9.86 -15.35 -11.70
CA SER A 64 9.78 -14.94 -10.29
C SER A 64 8.37 -14.57 -9.86
N LEU A 65 7.52 -14.16 -10.79
CA LEU A 65 6.12 -13.82 -10.54
C LEU A 65 5.33 -14.28 -11.75
N TRP A 66 4.29 -15.08 -11.52
CA TRP A 66 3.27 -15.37 -12.52
C TRP A 66 1.94 -14.81 -12.03
N LEU A 67 1.22 -14.13 -12.92
CA LEU A 67 -0.09 -13.57 -12.66
C LEU A 67 -1.06 -13.99 -13.77
N LYS A 68 -2.30 -14.29 -13.45
CA LYS A 68 -3.36 -14.56 -14.42
C LYS A 68 -4.66 -13.88 -14.03
N SER A 69 -5.27 -13.21 -14.99
CA SER A 69 -6.63 -12.71 -14.82
C SER A 69 -7.63 -13.84 -15.02
N ASN A 70 -8.58 -13.96 -14.11
CA ASN A 70 -9.79 -14.74 -14.33
C ASN A 70 -10.98 -13.86 -14.72
N TYR A 71 -10.74 -12.71 -15.35
CA TYR A 71 -11.82 -11.85 -15.84
C TYR A 71 -12.75 -12.62 -16.77
N TYR A 72 -13.94 -12.92 -16.26
CA TYR A 72 -15.00 -13.55 -17.02
C TYR A 72 -15.79 -12.46 -17.73
N ASN A 73 -15.76 -12.42 -19.07
CA ASN A 73 -16.62 -11.54 -19.85
C ASN A 73 -18.00 -12.20 -20.02
N PRO A 74 -19.04 -11.79 -19.25
CA PRO A 74 -20.35 -12.45 -19.31
C PRO A 74 -21.06 -12.27 -20.66
N ILE A 75 -20.61 -11.33 -21.51
CA ILE A 75 -21.26 -11.02 -22.79
C ILE A 75 -20.74 -11.94 -23.91
N GLY A 76 -19.62 -12.64 -23.70
CA GLY A 76 -18.82 -13.21 -24.79
C GLY A 76 -19.25 -14.56 -25.36
N LYS A 77 -19.82 -15.50 -24.60
CA LYS A 77 -20.03 -16.88 -25.12
C LYS A 77 -21.24 -17.67 -24.63
N HIS A 78 -22.02 -17.21 -23.65
CA HIS A 78 -23.19 -17.98 -23.21
C HIS A 78 -24.40 -17.09 -22.92
N LEU A 79 -25.50 -17.36 -23.64
CA LEU A 79 -26.87 -16.97 -23.31
C LEU A 79 -27.30 -17.65 -22.01
N ALA A 80 -26.64 -17.38 -20.89
CA ALA A 80 -27.15 -17.77 -19.59
C ALA A 80 -28.36 -16.90 -19.25
N ILE A 81 -29.46 -17.54 -18.84
CA ILE A 81 -30.67 -16.91 -18.29
C ILE A 81 -30.25 -15.96 -17.16
N GLU A 82 -30.88 -14.79 -17.09
CA GLU A 82 -30.50 -13.66 -16.22
C GLU A 82 -30.22 -14.04 -14.75
N GLN A 83 -30.98 -15.00 -14.21
CA GLN A 83 -30.80 -15.50 -12.84
C GLN A 83 -29.51 -16.31 -12.64
N VAL A 84 -29.09 -17.11 -13.62
CA VAL A 84 -27.80 -17.84 -13.59
C VAL A 84 -26.63 -16.88 -13.76
N ARG A 85 -26.81 -15.83 -14.59
CA ARG A 85 -25.84 -14.75 -14.73
C ARG A 85 -25.67 -13.98 -13.42
N ASN A 86 -26.78 -13.60 -12.77
CA ASN A 86 -26.76 -12.93 -11.47
C ASN A 86 -26.17 -13.84 -10.39
N TYR A 87 -26.51 -15.13 -10.36
CA TYR A 87 -25.91 -16.11 -9.45
C TYR A 87 -24.40 -16.26 -9.68
N LEU A 88 -23.94 -16.42 -10.92
CA LEU A 88 -22.50 -16.53 -11.24
C LEU A 88 -21.74 -15.21 -10.99
N GLN A 89 -22.35 -14.05 -11.25
CA GLN A 89 -21.80 -12.74 -10.88
C GLN A 89 -21.75 -12.53 -9.36
N MET A 90 -22.72 -13.08 -8.62
CA MET A 90 -22.74 -13.03 -7.16
C MET A 90 -21.81 -14.07 -6.50
N HIS A 91 -21.50 -15.20 -7.15
CA HIS A 91 -20.77 -16.31 -6.50
C HIS A 91 -19.40 -16.64 -7.09
N MET A 92 -19.12 -16.25 -8.34
CA MET A 92 -17.77 -16.28 -8.88
C MET A 92 -17.22 -14.86 -8.77
N ASN A 93 -16.16 -14.65 -7.98
CA ASN A 93 -15.45 -13.37 -7.99
C ASN A 93 -14.86 -13.17 -9.39
N SER A 94 -15.59 -12.52 -10.29
CA SER A 94 -15.25 -12.31 -11.71
C SER A 94 -14.03 -11.40 -11.93
N TYR A 95 -13.32 -11.07 -10.85
CA TYR A 95 -12.22 -10.10 -10.78
C TYR A 95 -11.03 -10.63 -9.98
N GLU A 96 -10.93 -11.94 -9.74
CA GLU A 96 -9.75 -12.50 -9.08
C GLU A 96 -8.55 -12.50 -10.02
N ILE A 97 -7.44 -11.99 -9.49
CA ILE A 97 -6.13 -12.12 -10.10
C ILE A 97 -5.40 -13.22 -9.37
N TRP A 98 -5.06 -14.26 -10.09
CA TRP A 98 -4.32 -15.40 -9.59
C TRP A 98 -2.85 -15.09 -9.67
N GLY A 99 -2.09 -15.49 -8.66
CA GLY A 99 -0.67 -15.23 -8.65
C GLY A 99 0.12 -16.33 -7.98
N THR A 100 1.38 -16.44 -8.38
CA THR A 100 2.31 -17.38 -7.76
C THR A 100 3.72 -16.82 -7.67
N PHE A 101 4.41 -17.15 -6.58
CA PHE A 101 5.84 -16.92 -6.39
C PHE A 101 6.57 -18.26 -6.29
N PRO A 102 7.75 -18.43 -6.90
CA PRO A 102 8.58 -19.59 -6.66
C PRO A 102 9.04 -19.60 -5.20
N ILE A 103 9.10 -20.79 -4.62
CA ILE A 103 9.63 -20.99 -3.27
C ILE A 103 10.34 -22.34 -3.20
N GLU A 104 11.40 -22.37 -2.40
CA GLU A 104 12.02 -23.61 -1.96
C GLU A 104 11.76 -23.79 -0.47
N ILE A 105 11.22 -24.97 -0.12
CA ILE A 105 10.99 -25.37 1.26
C ILE A 105 11.56 -26.77 1.48
N ASP A 106 12.15 -26.96 2.65
CA ASP A 106 12.60 -28.23 3.17
C ASP A 106 11.58 -28.76 4.18
N LEU A 107 11.02 -29.93 3.89
CA LEU A 107 10.04 -30.58 4.75
C LEU A 107 10.65 -31.04 6.09
N ASN A 108 11.97 -31.19 6.15
CA ASN A 108 12.70 -31.58 7.36
C ASN A 108 13.11 -30.38 8.22
N ASP A 109 13.15 -29.17 7.66
CA ASP A 109 13.45 -27.93 8.38
C ASP A 109 12.25 -26.99 8.37
N ALA A 110 11.33 -27.25 9.30
CA ALA A 110 10.13 -26.45 9.48
C ALA A 110 10.43 -24.98 9.83
N GLN A 111 11.52 -24.72 10.55
CA GLN A 111 11.84 -23.37 11.01
C GLN A 111 12.30 -22.50 9.83
N SER A 112 13.27 -22.99 9.06
CA SER A 112 13.76 -22.29 7.86
C SER A 112 12.65 -22.14 6.81
N SER A 113 11.89 -23.21 6.55
CA SER A 113 10.80 -23.17 5.57
C SER A 113 9.69 -22.19 5.93
N LYS A 114 9.32 -22.06 7.21
CA LYS A 114 8.35 -21.04 7.64
C LYS A 114 8.86 -19.61 7.45
N ILE A 115 10.16 -19.38 7.62
CA ILE A 115 10.79 -18.08 7.32
C ILE A 115 10.73 -17.80 5.81
N SER A 116 11.02 -18.78 4.95
CA SER A 116 10.89 -18.64 3.50
C SER A 116 9.44 -18.34 3.10
N ILE A 117 8.46 -19.04 3.68
CA ILE A 117 7.04 -18.79 3.44
C ILE A 117 6.67 -17.36 3.86
N GLU A 118 7.14 -16.89 5.01
CA GLU A 118 6.90 -15.53 5.48
C GLU A 118 7.47 -14.48 4.51
N GLN A 119 8.68 -14.70 3.99
CA GLN A 119 9.31 -13.81 3.02
C GLN A 119 8.50 -13.71 1.71
N GLU A 120 8.00 -14.83 1.19
CA GLU A 120 7.15 -14.82 0.01
C GLU A 120 5.77 -14.17 0.28
N ILE A 121 5.19 -14.39 1.47
CA ILE A 121 3.97 -13.67 1.87
C ILE A 121 4.19 -12.15 1.89
N ARG A 122 5.34 -11.68 2.38
CA ARG A 122 5.68 -10.25 2.34
C ARG A 122 5.72 -9.72 0.91
N LYS A 123 6.24 -10.49 -0.05
CA LYS A 123 6.20 -10.14 -1.47
C LYS A 123 4.77 -10.03 -2.01
N VAL A 124 3.88 -10.95 -1.64
CA VAL A 124 2.45 -10.88 -1.99
C VAL A 124 1.80 -9.60 -1.44
N ILE A 125 2.08 -9.26 -0.18
CA ILE A 125 1.56 -8.04 0.45
C ILE A 125 2.06 -6.79 -0.29
N ILE A 126 3.37 -6.70 -0.54
CA ILE A 126 3.98 -5.57 -1.27
C ILE A 126 3.36 -5.45 -2.66
N LEU A 127 3.20 -6.55 -3.39
CA LEU A 127 2.56 -6.58 -4.69
C LEU A 127 1.12 -6.04 -4.58
N CYS A 128 0.28 -6.64 -3.74
CA CYS A 128 -1.11 -6.26 -3.53
C CYS A 128 -1.26 -4.77 -3.21
N ASN A 129 -0.48 -4.25 -2.27
CA ASN A 129 -0.57 -2.86 -1.84
C ASN A 129 0.04 -1.89 -2.88
N SER A 130 1.03 -2.33 -3.66
CA SER A 130 1.53 -1.59 -4.81
C SER A 130 0.45 -1.45 -5.89
N ILE A 131 -0.24 -2.54 -6.24
CA ILE A 131 -1.36 -2.50 -7.19
C ILE A 131 -2.45 -1.56 -6.67
N SER A 132 -2.85 -1.74 -5.40
CA SER A 132 -3.86 -0.90 -4.75
C SER A 132 -3.52 0.57 -4.84
N THR A 133 -2.27 0.94 -4.52
CA THR A 133 -1.79 2.33 -4.56
C THR A 133 -1.75 2.87 -5.98
N MET A 134 -1.19 2.12 -6.94
CA MET A 134 -1.11 2.55 -8.33
C MET A 134 -2.48 2.77 -8.96
N MET A 135 -3.40 1.84 -8.75
CA MET A 135 -4.72 1.85 -9.39
C MET A 135 -5.76 2.64 -8.60
N GLY A 136 -5.46 3.06 -7.37
CA GLY A 136 -6.47 3.61 -6.44
C GLY A 136 -7.55 2.57 -6.09
N ALA A 137 -7.21 1.28 -6.20
CA ALA A 137 -8.13 0.17 -6.03
C ALA A 137 -8.09 -0.33 -4.58
N SER A 138 -9.24 -0.57 -3.96
CA SER A 138 -9.38 -1.45 -2.79
C SER A 138 -9.03 -2.88 -3.20
N LEU A 139 -7.81 -3.30 -2.89
CA LEU A 139 -7.36 -4.68 -3.13
C LEU A 139 -6.97 -5.36 -1.84
N SER A 140 -7.43 -6.58 -1.70
CA SER A 140 -7.03 -7.53 -0.68
C SER A 140 -6.31 -8.70 -1.36
N TRP A 141 -5.54 -9.46 -0.59
CA TRP A 141 -4.97 -10.71 -1.06
C TRP A 141 -5.40 -11.84 -0.12
N LYS A 142 -5.45 -13.05 -0.65
CA LYS A 142 -5.79 -14.26 0.10
C LYS A 142 -4.83 -15.38 -0.25
N PRO A 143 -4.51 -16.27 0.71
CA PRO A 143 -3.76 -17.47 0.40
C PRO A 143 -4.58 -18.39 -0.50
N ALA A 144 -3.91 -19.07 -1.41
CA ALA A 144 -4.50 -20.05 -2.32
C ALA A 144 -3.65 -21.32 -2.35
N LEU A 145 -4.28 -22.43 -2.75
CA LEU A 145 -3.60 -23.73 -2.79
C LEU A 145 -3.81 -24.39 -4.13
N TYR A 146 -2.84 -25.19 -4.53
CA TYR A 146 -3.00 -26.09 -5.64
C TYR A 146 -3.75 -27.34 -5.21
N SER A 147 -4.77 -27.66 -5.98
CA SER A 147 -5.52 -28.91 -5.87
C SER A 147 -5.35 -29.70 -7.15
N LYS A 148 -5.18 -31.01 -7.01
CA LYS A 148 -5.23 -31.93 -8.14
C LYS A 148 -6.70 -32.13 -8.47
N VAL A 149 -7.11 -31.70 -9.65
CA VAL A 149 -8.48 -31.90 -10.15
C VAL A 149 -8.47 -32.93 -11.26
N LYS A 150 -9.46 -33.80 -11.21
CA LYS A 150 -9.77 -34.75 -12.27
C LYS A 150 -10.75 -34.08 -13.22
N ILE A 151 -10.33 -33.83 -14.46
CA ILE A 151 -11.17 -33.19 -15.46
C ILE A 151 -11.88 -34.29 -16.24
N LEU A 152 -13.21 -34.30 -16.13
CA LEU A 152 -14.06 -35.14 -16.97
C LEU A 152 -14.56 -34.27 -18.13
N PRO A 153 -14.47 -34.71 -19.40
CA PRO A 153 -14.96 -33.94 -20.53
C PRO A 153 -16.47 -33.67 -20.40
N LEU A 154 -16.88 -32.43 -20.68
CA LEU A 154 -18.26 -31.94 -20.58
C LEU A 154 -19.18 -32.39 -21.73
N SER A 155 -18.64 -33.05 -22.76
CA SER A 155 -19.38 -33.49 -23.94
C SER A 155 -19.72 -34.98 -23.88
N SER A 156 -21.01 -35.30 -24.06
CA SER A 156 -21.52 -36.66 -24.24
C SER A 156 -20.90 -37.35 -25.47
N PRO A 157 -20.87 -38.69 -25.45
CA PRO A 157 -19.66 -39.47 -25.20
C PRO A 157 -18.68 -39.50 -26.40
N PRO A 158 -17.36 -39.52 -26.16
CA PRO A 158 -16.42 -40.21 -27.03
C PRO A 158 -16.03 -41.56 -26.42
N ASP A 159 -15.76 -42.54 -27.27
CA ASP A 159 -15.55 -43.96 -26.92
C ASP A 159 -14.29 -44.26 -26.07
N GLU A 160 -13.48 -43.26 -25.75
CA GLU A 160 -12.35 -43.39 -24.82
C GLU A 160 -12.29 -42.15 -23.91
N VAL A 161 -12.68 -42.34 -22.65
CA VAL A 161 -12.62 -41.31 -21.60
C VAL A 161 -11.18 -41.22 -21.09
N GLU A 162 -10.38 -40.32 -21.65
CA GLU A 162 -9.07 -39.99 -21.07
C GLU A 162 -9.26 -39.04 -19.88
N GLU A 163 -9.30 -39.63 -18.69
CA GLU A 163 -9.16 -38.90 -17.44
C GLU A 163 -7.76 -38.31 -17.37
N HIS A 164 -7.66 -36.98 -17.35
CA HIS A 164 -6.39 -36.30 -17.11
C HIS A 164 -6.46 -35.48 -15.83
N GLU A 165 -5.36 -35.53 -15.08
CA GLU A 165 -5.22 -34.82 -13.82
C GLU A 165 -4.51 -33.49 -14.07
N LYS A 166 -5.10 -32.40 -13.59
CA LYS A 166 -4.53 -31.06 -13.69
C LYS A 166 -4.41 -30.44 -12.31
N TRP A 167 -3.33 -29.69 -12.07
CA TRP A 167 -3.24 -28.83 -10.90
C TRP A 167 -3.95 -27.51 -11.15
N VAL A 168 -4.92 -27.18 -10.31
CA VAL A 168 -5.66 -25.92 -10.37
C VAL A 168 -5.51 -25.22 -9.03
N CYS A 169 -5.22 -23.92 -9.11
CA CYS A 169 -5.20 -23.07 -7.93
C CYS A 169 -6.65 -22.84 -7.47
N MET A 170 -6.91 -22.98 -6.17
CA MET A 170 -8.24 -22.83 -5.57
C MET A 170 -8.19 -21.77 -4.47
N PRO A 171 -9.19 -20.86 -4.39
CA PRO A 171 -9.22 -19.86 -3.35
C PRO A 171 -9.65 -20.52 -2.03
N MET A 172 -9.13 -20.05 -0.90
CA MET A 172 -9.69 -20.42 0.40
C MET A 172 -11.01 -19.64 0.65
N LYS A 173 -11.99 -20.27 1.33
CA LYS A 173 -13.34 -19.70 1.58
C LYS A 173 -13.30 -18.26 2.13
N SER A 174 -14.26 -17.42 1.71
CA SER A 174 -14.32 -16.01 2.12
C SER A 174 -15.72 -15.40 2.19
N THR A 175 -15.85 -14.27 2.91
CA THR A 175 -16.94 -13.29 2.83
C THR A 175 -16.60 -12.19 1.81
N GLN A 176 -17.62 -11.67 1.10
CA GLN A 176 -17.48 -10.71 -0.01
C GLN A 176 -17.49 -9.25 0.46
N GLU A 177 -16.79 -8.37 -0.28
CA GLU A 177 -16.95 -6.90 -0.22
C GLU A 177 -16.94 -6.27 -1.64
N GLU A 178 -17.95 -5.40 -1.83
CA GLU A 178 -18.27 -4.31 -2.78
C GLU A 178 -17.92 -4.27 -4.28
N MET A 179 -18.80 -3.53 -5.00
CA MET A 179 -19.24 -3.70 -6.40
C MET A 179 -18.84 -2.58 -7.39
N THR A 180 -17.83 -1.77 -7.12
CA THR A 180 -17.27 -0.87 -8.16
C THR A 180 -15.90 -1.38 -8.58
N SER A 181 -15.38 -1.00 -9.75
CA SER A 181 -14.16 -1.63 -10.27
C SER A 181 -13.34 -0.72 -11.19
N THR A 182 -12.03 -0.68 -10.95
CA THR A 182 -11.03 -0.09 -11.85
C THR A 182 -10.65 -1.10 -12.92
N ILE A 183 -10.67 -0.71 -14.19
CA ILE A 183 -10.35 -1.59 -15.32
C ILE A 183 -8.92 -1.31 -15.81
N VAL A 184 -8.11 -2.37 -15.95
CA VAL A 184 -6.73 -2.30 -16.48
C VAL A 184 -6.49 -3.38 -17.53
N LYS A 185 -5.54 -3.14 -18.43
CA LYS A 185 -5.13 -4.07 -19.50
C LYS A 185 -3.74 -4.65 -19.24
N ASP A 186 -3.38 -5.74 -19.93
CA ASP A 186 -2.06 -6.39 -19.86
C ASP A 186 -0.88 -5.42 -19.93
N LYS A 187 -0.91 -4.48 -20.89
CA LYS A 187 0.15 -3.48 -21.07
C LYS A 187 0.45 -2.72 -19.77
N HIS A 188 -0.57 -2.43 -18.97
CA HIS A 188 -0.38 -1.69 -17.72
C HIS A 188 0.32 -2.54 -16.66
N PHE A 189 0.00 -3.84 -16.58
CA PHE A 189 0.71 -4.80 -15.74
C PHE A 189 2.18 -4.93 -16.16
N THR A 190 2.45 -5.19 -17.43
CA THR A 190 3.80 -5.46 -17.94
C THR A 190 4.69 -4.23 -17.97
N SER A 191 4.18 -3.07 -18.39
CA SER A 191 5.01 -1.87 -18.59
C SER A 191 5.09 -0.96 -17.37
N THR A 192 4.19 -1.12 -16.39
CA THR A 192 4.07 -0.17 -15.27
C THR A 192 4.16 -0.88 -13.93
N LEU A 193 3.24 -1.82 -13.66
CA LEU A 193 3.13 -2.46 -12.35
C LEU A 193 4.35 -3.32 -12.02
N ILE A 194 4.70 -4.25 -12.91
CA ILE A 194 5.78 -5.21 -12.68
C ILE A 194 7.14 -4.50 -12.54
N PRO A 195 7.50 -3.52 -13.40
CA PRO A 195 8.70 -2.72 -13.19
C PRO A 195 8.70 -1.94 -11.87
N PHE A 196 7.56 -1.37 -11.47
CA PHE A 196 7.42 -0.66 -10.19
C PHE A 196 7.65 -1.59 -8.99
N TYR A 197 6.99 -2.74 -8.99
CA TYR A 197 7.17 -3.77 -7.96
C TYR A 197 8.61 -4.27 -7.90
N SER A 198 9.22 -4.58 -9.05
CA SER A 198 10.61 -5.02 -9.17
C SER A 198 11.59 -3.99 -8.61
N LYS A 199 11.38 -2.71 -8.92
CA LYS A 199 12.17 -1.62 -8.36
C LYS A 199 12.04 -1.57 -6.84
N LEU A 200 10.84 -1.68 -6.28
CA LEU A 200 10.59 -1.66 -4.83
C LEU A 200 11.29 -2.80 -4.09
N ILE A 201 11.19 -4.03 -4.58
CA ILE A 201 11.81 -5.19 -3.91
C ILE A 201 13.34 -5.13 -3.92
N SER A 202 13.93 -4.49 -4.94
CA SER A 202 15.38 -4.31 -5.05
C SER A 202 15.96 -3.22 -4.14
N LEU A 203 15.13 -2.43 -3.45
CA LEU A 203 15.61 -1.33 -2.62
C LEU A 203 16.33 -1.82 -1.36
N PRO A 204 17.37 -1.10 -0.89
CA PRO A 204 18.00 -1.36 0.41
C PRO A 204 16.98 -1.27 1.54
N GLU A 205 17.09 -2.15 2.55
CA GLU A 205 16.07 -2.28 3.61
C GLU A 205 15.76 -0.95 4.33
N LYS A 206 16.81 -0.16 4.61
CA LYS A 206 16.70 1.17 5.23
C LYS A 206 15.82 2.15 4.46
N VAL A 207 15.66 1.98 3.15
CA VAL A 207 14.81 2.84 2.32
C VAL A 207 13.50 2.13 1.98
N LYS A 208 13.57 0.82 1.78
CA LYS A 208 12.43 -0.02 1.41
C LYS A 208 11.35 -0.05 2.50
N GLU A 209 11.73 -0.21 3.76
CA GLU A 209 10.78 -0.34 4.89
C GLU A 209 9.84 0.87 5.05
N PRO A 210 10.32 2.14 5.14
CA PRO A 210 9.43 3.29 5.26
C PRO A 210 8.57 3.51 4.01
N ILE A 211 9.10 3.23 2.81
CA ILE A 211 8.34 3.33 1.55
C ILE A 211 7.22 2.28 1.51
N ASN A 212 7.53 1.02 1.82
CA ASN A 212 6.53 -0.05 1.88
C ASN A 212 5.47 0.26 2.92
N THR A 213 5.85 0.75 4.10
CA THR A 213 4.89 1.14 5.14
C THR A 213 3.98 2.28 4.66
N SER A 214 4.53 3.27 3.95
CA SER A 214 3.74 4.33 3.33
C SER A 214 2.78 3.81 2.26
N ILE A 215 3.22 2.89 1.41
CA ILE A 215 2.38 2.21 0.40
C ILE A 215 1.27 1.42 1.10
N ASP A 216 1.59 0.74 2.20
CA ASP A 216 0.62 -0.05 2.95
C ASP A 216 -0.47 0.84 3.57
N TRP A 217 -0.11 1.96 4.21
CA TRP A 217 -1.11 2.89 4.74
C TRP A 217 -1.96 3.49 3.64
N HIS A 218 -1.36 3.91 2.52
CA HIS A 218 -2.14 4.37 1.37
C HIS A 218 -3.12 3.28 0.89
N ALA A 219 -2.65 2.05 0.71
CA ALA A 219 -3.48 0.92 0.27
C ALA A 219 -4.58 0.57 1.28
N GLN A 220 -4.32 0.66 2.59
CA GLN A 220 -5.34 0.53 3.62
C GLN A 220 -6.39 1.64 3.52
N GLY A 221 -5.98 2.87 3.25
CA GLY A 221 -6.89 3.98 2.95
C GLY A 221 -7.79 3.72 1.73
N ASN A 222 -7.40 2.84 0.81
CA ASN A 222 -8.29 2.43 -0.29
C ASN A 222 -9.29 1.35 0.13
N LYS A 223 -9.04 0.62 1.24
CA LYS A 223 -9.88 -0.48 1.72
C LYS A 223 -10.92 -0.05 2.75
N TYR A 224 -10.63 0.97 3.56
CA TYR A 224 -11.58 1.44 4.56
C TYR A 224 -12.81 2.09 3.93
N PHE A 225 -13.99 1.80 4.48
CA PHE A 225 -15.23 2.50 4.11
C PHE A 225 -15.32 3.90 4.73
N SER A 226 -14.77 4.08 5.94
CA SER A 226 -14.88 5.32 6.71
C SER A 226 -14.00 6.45 6.15
N GLY A 227 -14.61 7.59 5.82
CA GLY A 227 -13.93 8.73 5.22
C GLY A 227 -12.79 9.30 6.08
N LEU A 228 -12.99 9.35 7.41
CA LEU A 228 -11.97 9.77 8.35
C LEU A 228 -10.75 8.84 8.31
N ASN A 229 -10.98 7.53 8.40
CA ASN A 229 -9.91 6.54 8.40
C ASN A 229 -9.13 6.58 7.09
N ARG A 230 -9.82 6.71 5.95
CA ARG A 230 -9.19 6.87 4.65
C ARG A 230 -8.28 8.11 4.62
N PHE A 231 -8.79 9.27 5.05
CA PHE A 231 -8.03 10.51 5.09
C PHE A 231 -6.77 10.38 5.96
N VAL A 232 -6.92 9.85 7.18
CA VAL A 232 -5.80 9.65 8.12
C VAL A 232 -4.74 8.77 7.49
N ASN A 233 -5.12 7.64 6.88
CA ASN A 233 -4.18 6.74 6.21
C ASN A 233 -3.42 7.42 5.07
N TYR A 234 -4.11 8.20 4.23
CA TYR A 234 -3.45 8.96 3.17
C TYR A 234 -2.50 10.01 3.72
N TRP A 235 -2.89 10.75 4.75
CA TRP A 235 -2.02 11.76 5.36
C TRP A 235 -0.80 11.14 6.05
N GLU A 236 -1.02 10.12 6.88
CA GLU A 236 0.04 9.43 7.62
C GLU A 236 1.09 8.85 6.67
N SER A 237 0.68 8.36 5.49
CA SER A 237 1.63 7.89 4.48
C SER A 237 2.65 8.98 4.05
N ILE A 238 2.19 10.23 3.94
CA ILE A 238 3.04 11.39 3.59
C ILE A 238 3.90 11.78 4.80
N GLU A 239 3.29 11.89 5.98
CA GLU A 239 3.97 12.33 7.20
C GLU A 239 5.07 11.35 7.61
N LEU A 240 4.86 10.04 7.43
CA LEU A 240 5.86 9.00 7.63
C LEU A 240 7.12 9.24 6.79
N LEU A 241 6.95 9.41 5.47
CA LEU A 241 8.08 9.63 4.56
C LEU A 241 8.79 10.95 4.88
N GLY A 242 8.02 12.02 5.11
CA GLY A 242 8.54 13.32 5.49
C GLY A 242 9.34 13.27 6.79
N HIS A 243 8.85 12.58 7.82
CA HIS A 243 9.56 12.45 9.10
C HIS A 243 10.78 11.53 8.99
N TYR A 244 10.64 10.38 8.35
CA TYR A 244 11.71 9.40 8.22
C TYR A 244 12.92 10.00 7.50
N PHE A 245 12.72 10.52 6.28
CA PHE A 245 13.83 11.09 5.50
C PHE A 245 14.34 12.40 6.09
N TYR A 246 13.50 13.21 6.74
CA TYR A 246 13.98 14.37 7.49
C TYR A 246 14.92 13.97 8.63
N THR A 247 14.83 12.75 9.14
CA THR A 247 15.68 12.29 10.26
C THR A 247 16.93 11.57 9.77
N HIS A 248 16.86 10.88 8.62
CA HIS A 248 17.94 10.02 8.15
C HIS A 248 18.71 10.55 6.93
N LEU A 249 18.27 11.63 6.30
CA LEU A 249 19.10 12.31 5.29
C LEU A 249 20.20 13.15 5.95
N ASN A 250 21.28 13.35 5.19
CA ASN A 250 22.36 14.26 5.54
C ASN A 250 21.81 15.64 5.92
N ALA A 251 22.28 16.20 7.03
CA ALA A 251 21.73 17.43 7.59
C ALA A 251 21.83 18.63 6.63
N SER A 252 22.90 18.68 5.84
CA SER A 252 23.12 19.68 4.78
C SER A 252 22.06 19.62 3.68
N GLU A 253 21.61 18.41 3.33
CA GLU A 253 20.60 18.23 2.29
C GLU A 253 19.29 18.88 2.72
N ILE A 254 18.77 18.52 3.89
CA ILE A 254 17.45 18.95 4.36
C ILE A 254 17.48 20.26 5.16
N ASN A 255 18.62 20.98 5.17
CA ASN A 255 18.85 22.20 5.95
C ASN A 255 18.54 22.02 7.45
N ARG A 256 18.86 20.84 8.00
CA ARG A 256 18.62 20.52 9.40
C ARG A 256 19.75 21.11 10.25
N LYS A 257 19.38 22.01 11.16
CA LYS A 257 20.32 22.69 12.06
C LYS A 257 20.96 21.72 13.06
N SER A 258 22.24 21.95 13.36
CA SER A 258 22.94 21.23 14.43
C SER A 258 22.33 21.56 15.81
N LYS A 259 22.69 20.78 16.84
CA LYS A 259 22.20 21.01 18.20
C LYS A 259 22.68 22.36 18.74
N GLU A 260 23.92 22.71 18.42
CA GLU A 260 24.59 23.96 18.78
C GLU A 260 23.90 25.14 18.10
N ASP A 261 23.62 25.06 16.79
CA ASP A 261 22.91 26.11 16.04
C ASP A 261 21.49 26.33 16.56
N LYS A 262 20.77 25.24 16.88
CA LYS A 262 19.45 25.31 17.49
C LYS A 262 19.52 26.03 18.83
N LYS A 263 20.46 25.65 19.70
CA LYS A 263 20.66 26.25 21.02
C LYS A 263 20.99 27.73 20.91
N HIS A 264 21.91 28.10 20.02
CA HIS A 264 22.32 29.48 19.81
C HIS A 264 21.14 30.35 19.38
N LYS A 265 20.39 29.91 18.35
CA LYS A 265 19.22 30.64 17.85
C LYS A 265 18.10 30.77 18.90
N ILE A 266 17.85 29.71 19.68
CA ILE A 266 16.85 29.77 20.76
C ILE A 266 17.28 30.78 21.84
N LEU A 267 18.55 30.78 22.25
CA LEU A 267 19.07 31.72 23.24
C LEU A 267 19.00 33.16 22.73
N GLU A 268 19.31 33.40 21.46
CA GLU A 268 19.19 34.71 20.83
C GLU A 268 17.74 35.23 20.89
N MET A 269 16.77 34.39 20.54
CA MET A 269 15.34 34.75 20.58
C MET A 269 14.82 34.99 22.00
N LEU A 270 15.29 34.21 22.98
CA LEU A 270 14.90 34.36 24.39
C LEU A 270 15.60 35.55 25.07
N ARG A 271 16.78 35.97 24.58
CA ARG A 271 17.54 37.13 25.09
C ARG A 271 17.14 38.46 24.43
N GLY A 272 16.38 38.44 23.34
CA GLY A 272 15.79 39.65 22.76
C GLY A 272 14.70 40.27 23.65
N ASP A 273 13.94 41.23 23.13
CA ASP A 273 12.86 41.94 23.85
C ASP A 273 11.63 41.04 24.11
N LEU A 274 11.80 40.00 24.92
CA LEU A 274 10.74 39.11 25.37
C LEU A 274 9.82 39.87 26.35
N ASN A 275 8.55 39.98 26.02
CA ASN A 275 7.53 40.63 26.85
C ASN A 275 6.21 39.88 26.80
N HIS A 276 5.22 40.32 27.58
CA HIS A 276 3.93 39.62 27.66
C HIS A 276 3.19 39.53 26.31
N SER A 277 3.39 40.47 25.38
CA SER A 277 2.67 40.48 24.10
C SER A 277 3.29 39.54 23.06
N ASN A 278 4.58 39.19 23.17
CA ASN A 278 5.26 38.32 22.20
C ASN A 278 5.72 36.95 22.75
N CYS A 279 5.65 36.74 24.07
CA CYS A 279 6.15 35.52 24.73
C CYS A 279 5.60 34.23 24.11
N THR A 280 4.28 34.10 23.93
CA THR A 280 3.66 32.89 23.36
C THR A 280 4.13 32.61 21.93
N ARG A 281 4.32 33.66 21.12
CA ARG A 281 4.84 33.53 19.76
C ARG A 281 6.28 33.03 19.77
N ILE A 282 7.14 33.66 20.59
CA ILE A 282 8.56 33.31 20.69
C ILE A 282 8.71 31.87 21.21
N VAL A 283 7.96 31.47 22.24
CA VAL A 283 7.98 30.10 22.76
C VAL A 283 7.58 29.08 21.69
N LYS A 284 6.56 29.37 20.88
CA LYS A 284 6.17 28.50 19.76
C LYS A 284 7.31 28.38 18.74
N GLU A 285 7.91 29.50 18.33
CA GLU A 285 9.02 29.50 17.37
C GLU A 285 10.26 28.76 17.92
N CYS A 286 10.58 28.94 19.21
CA CYS A 286 11.66 28.17 19.87
C CYS A 286 11.36 26.66 19.87
N ASN A 287 10.11 26.27 20.13
CA ASN A 287 9.70 24.87 20.05
C ASN A 287 9.82 24.32 18.62
N GLU A 288 9.48 25.09 17.59
CA GLU A 288 9.65 24.65 16.19
C GLU A 288 11.13 24.52 15.78
N ILE A 289 12.02 25.36 16.33
CA ILE A 289 13.46 25.22 16.12
C ILE A 289 13.99 23.94 16.79
N ARG A 290 13.54 23.67 18.01
CA ARG A 290 13.92 22.47 18.77
C ARG A 290 13.41 21.21 18.07
N ASP A 291 12.10 21.17 17.86
CA ASP A 291 11.30 20.07 17.34
C ASP A 291 10.48 20.52 16.12
N PRO A 292 11.06 20.46 14.90
CA PRO A 292 10.38 20.88 13.68
C PRO A 292 9.02 20.22 13.48
N THR A 293 8.05 20.99 13.03
CA THR A 293 6.68 20.51 12.77
C THR A 293 6.64 19.55 11.57
N ALA A 294 5.57 18.77 11.45
CA ALA A 294 5.33 17.91 10.28
C ALA A 294 5.44 18.70 8.97
N ARG A 295 4.88 19.92 8.93
CA ARG A 295 4.99 20.84 7.79
C ARG A 295 6.44 21.10 7.39
N THR A 296 7.29 21.48 8.35
CA THR A 296 8.70 21.76 8.08
C THR A 296 9.42 20.52 7.55
N LYS A 297 9.20 19.36 8.16
CA LYS A 297 9.83 18.09 7.74
C LYS A 297 9.42 17.69 6.32
N ILE A 298 8.12 17.72 6.03
CA ILE A 298 7.56 17.41 4.72
C ILE A 298 8.14 18.35 3.66
N ILE A 299 8.11 19.67 3.90
CA ILE A 299 8.65 20.64 2.92
C ILE A 299 10.14 20.39 2.69
N SER A 300 10.96 20.26 3.74
CA SER A 300 12.41 20.03 3.61
C SER A 300 12.77 18.79 2.81
N VAL A 301 11.98 17.71 2.93
CA VAL A 301 12.22 16.44 2.23
C VAL A 301 11.71 16.50 0.80
N PHE A 302 10.42 16.80 0.61
CA PHE A 302 9.80 16.71 -0.70
C PHE A 302 10.25 17.82 -1.64
N SER A 303 10.68 18.98 -1.13
CA SER A 303 11.18 20.08 -1.98
C SER A 303 12.49 19.76 -2.71
N LYS A 304 13.09 18.60 -2.43
CA LYS A 304 14.28 18.10 -3.14
C LYS A 304 13.96 17.44 -4.47
N ILE A 305 12.71 17.03 -4.65
CA ILE A 305 12.28 16.19 -5.78
C ILE A 305 10.97 16.68 -6.40
N ILE A 306 10.25 17.57 -5.72
CA ILE A 306 9.03 18.21 -6.18
C ILE A 306 9.21 19.71 -5.97
N ASP A 307 8.65 20.52 -6.88
CA ASP A 307 8.59 21.97 -6.71
C ASP A 307 7.99 22.37 -5.35
N ARG A 308 8.63 23.33 -4.68
CA ARG A 308 8.26 23.74 -3.32
C ARG A 308 6.88 24.37 -3.27
N ASP A 309 6.56 25.21 -4.25
CA ASP A 309 5.29 25.93 -4.28
C ASP A 309 4.14 24.96 -4.58
N LYS A 310 4.38 23.94 -5.40
CA LYS A 310 3.45 22.83 -5.58
C LYS A 310 3.15 22.09 -4.28
N ILE A 311 4.16 21.73 -3.47
CA ILE A 311 3.95 21.08 -2.17
C ILE A 311 3.11 21.98 -1.24
N ILE A 312 3.43 23.27 -1.22
CA ILE A 312 2.71 24.27 -0.43
C ILE A 312 1.25 24.34 -0.85
N GLY A 313 0.99 24.47 -2.16
CA GLY A 313 -0.34 24.49 -2.74
C GLY A 313 -1.16 23.22 -2.45
N ASP A 314 -0.57 22.04 -2.70
CA ASP A 314 -1.28 20.76 -2.60
C ASP A 314 -1.64 20.39 -1.14
N LEU A 315 -0.74 20.65 -0.19
CA LEU A 315 -0.92 20.20 1.21
C LEU A 315 -1.37 21.30 2.17
N PHE A 316 -0.82 22.50 2.04
CA PHE A 316 -0.82 23.51 3.10
C PHE A 316 -1.71 24.71 2.80
N GLU A 317 -1.94 25.03 1.54
CA GLU A 317 -2.83 26.12 1.14
C GLU A 317 -4.30 25.68 1.08
N PRO A 318 -5.24 26.56 1.44
CA PRO A 318 -6.66 26.29 1.30
C PRO A 318 -7.03 26.15 -0.18
N ASP A 319 -7.79 25.12 -0.51
CA ASP A 319 -8.43 25.07 -1.83
C ASP A 319 -9.54 26.14 -1.93
N LYS A 320 -9.77 26.64 -3.14
CA LYS A 320 -10.74 27.71 -3.42
C LYS A 320 -12.18 27.34 -3.05
N LYS A 321 -12.56 26.06 -3.19
CA LYS A 321 -13.92 25.59 -2.88
C LYS A 321 -14.11 25.32 -1.40
N SER A 322 -13.19 24.56 -0.82
CA SER A 322 -13.27 24.10 0.58
C SER A 322 -12.85 25.14 1.61
N GLN A 323 -12.03 26.12 1.22
CA GLN A 323 -11.36 27.06 2.13
C GLN A 323 -10.60 26.35 3.27
N ARG A 324 -10.24 25.07 3.08
CA ARG A 324 -9.47 24.24 4.01
C ARG A 324 -8.35 23.54 3.26
N SER A 325 -7.14 23.60 3.80
CA SER A 325 -6.02 22.79 3.31
C SER A 325 -6.08 21.37 3.84
N LEU A 326 -5.36 20.43 3.22
CA LEU A 326 -5.26 19.06 3.76
C LEU A 326 -4.63 19.09 5.16
N TYR A 327 -3.62 19.93 5.36
CA TYR A 327 -2.99 20.11 6.67
C TYR A 327 -3.96 20.64 7.73
N LYS A 328 -4.86 21.55 7.36
CA LYS A 328 -5.89 22.05 8.29
C LYS A 328 -6.85 20.94 8.70
N ILE A 329 -7.35 20.16 7.74
CA ILE A 329 -8.23 19.01 8.02
C ILE A 329 -7.53 18.02 8.95
N ARG A 330 -6.26 17.67 8.68
CA ARG A 330 -5.47 16.82 9.56
C ARG A 330 -5.37 17.36 10.98
N ASN A 331 -5.10 18.65 11.16
CA ASN A 331 -5.00 19.24 12.49
C ASN A 331 -6.37 19.28 13.19
N ASP A 332 -7.44 19.56 12.46
CA ASP A 332 -8.79 19.56 13.01
C ASP A 332 -9.19 18.14 13.47
N ILE A 333 -8.81 17.09 12.73
CA ILE A 333 -8.95 15.69 13.17
C ILE A 333 -8.14 15.43 14.44
N ALA A 334 -6.84 15.77 14.45
CA ALA A 334 -5.95 15.52 15.58
C ALA A 334 -6.38 16.24 16.88
N HIS A 335 -7.13 17.33 16.75
CA HIS A 335 -7.70 18.09 17.87
C HIS A 335 -9.16 17.74 18.16
N GLY A 336 -9.73 16.70 17.55
CA GLY A 336 -11.09 16.24 17.79
C GLY A 336 -12.18 17.18 17.29
N LYS A 337 -11.86 18.10 16.38
CA LYS A 337 -12.81 19.05 15.76
C LYS A 337 -13.51 18.48 14.54
N LEU A 338 -12.94 17.43 13.94
CA LEU A 338 -13.56 16.66 12.86
C LEU A 338 -13.68 15.19 13.27
N SER A 339 -14.79 14.59 12.85
CA SER A 339 -15.21 13.23 13.13
C SER A 339 -15.67 12.54 11.84
N GLU A 340 -15.98 11.24 11.92
CA GLU A 340 -16.52 10.49 10.77
C GLU A 340 -17.79 11.13 10.18
N LYS A 341 -18.68 11.66 11.04
CA LYS A 341 -19.93 12.29 10.60
C LYS A 341 -19.68 13.50 9.69
N ASP A 342 -18.58 14.19 9.88
CA ASP A 342 -18.22 15.35 9.06
C ASP A 342 -17.77 14.90 7.66
N PHE A 343 -17.12 13.73 7.54
CA PHE A 343 -16.79 13.13 6.25
C PHE A 343 -18.02 12.59 5.50
N ASP A 344 -19.04 12.13 6.22
CA ASP A 344 -20.30 11.66 5.64
C ASP A 344 -21.22 12.81 5.18
N ARG A 345 -21.21 13.93 5.92
CA ARG A 345 -22.20 15.01 5.76
C ARG A 345 -21.67 16.26 5.08
N GLU A 346 -20.37 16.57 5.23
CA GLU A 346 -19.76 17.73 4.60
C GLU A 346 -19.16 17.32 3.25
N SER A 347 -19.80 17.74 2.15
CA SER A 347 -19.28 17.53 0.78
C SER A 347 -17.85 18.07 0.61
N ILE A 348 -17.48 19.07 1.40
CA ILE A 348 -16.14 19.64 1.46
C ILE A 348 -15.12 18.60 1.97
N CYS A 349 -15.35 17.97 3.12
CA CYS A 349 -14.45 16.95 3.67
C CYS A 349 -14.34 15.75 2.74
N TYR A 350 -15.46 15.31 2.16
CA TYR A 350 -15.48 14.24 1.17
C TYR A 350 -14.68 14.60 -0.09
N SER A 351 -14.81 15.82 -0.61
CA SER A 351 -14.05 16.24 -1.80
C SER A 351 -12.53 16.24 -1.56
N ARG A 352 -12.09 16.64 -0.36
CA ARG A 352 -10.67 16.67 0.02
C ARG A 352 -10.08 15.29 0.28
N LEU A 353 -10.90 14.27 0.48
CA LEU A 353 -10.45 12.88 0.58
C LEU A 353 -9.79 12.39 -0.73
N TYR A 354 -10.38 12.74 -1.87
CA TYR A 354 -9.84 12.40 -3.18
C TYR A 354 -8.52 13.14 -3.46
N ASP A 355 -8.43 14.39 -3.03
CA ASP A 355 -7.17 15.16 -3.11
C ASP A 355 -6.10 14.53 -2.22
N ALA A 356 -6.43 14.15 -0.98
CA ALA A 356 -5.51 13.45 -0.09
C ALA A 356 -5.00 12.14 -0.70
N GLN A 357 -5.89 11.33 -1.30
CA GLN A 357 -5.52 10.11 -2.02
C GLN A 357 -4.54 10.42 -3.16
N LYS A 358 -4.87 11.39 -4.02
CA LYS A 358 -4.02 11.76 -5.16
C LYS A 358 -2.65 12.28 -4.75
N VAL A 359 -2.62 13.20 -3.79
CA VAL A 359 -1.39 13.84 -3.32
C VAL A 359 -0.50 12.82 -2.62
N SER A 360 -1.07 11.98 -1.74
CA SER A 360 -0.35 10.87 -1.09
C SER A 360 0.31 9.95 -2.11
N ARG A 361 -0.46 9.47 -3.10
CA ARG A 361 0.06 8.61 -4.17
C ARG A 361 1.17 9.30 -4.95
N SER A 362 0.97 10.57 -5.33
CA SER A 362 1.98 11.35 -6.06
C SER A 362 3.27 11.47 -5.27
N MET A 363 3.19 11.75 -3.97
CA MET A 363 4.37 11.90 -3.12
C MET A 363 5.15 10.60 -2.96
N ILE A 364 4.46 9.48 -2.75
CA ILE A 364 5.06 8.14 -2.73
C ILE A 364 5.81 7.88 -4.04
N PHE A 365 5.19 8.15 -5.18
CA PHE A 365 5.80 7.93 -6.49
C PHE A 365 6.94 8.88 -6.81
N SER A 366 6.91 10.11 -6.29
CA SER A 366 8.03 11.04 -6.43
C SER A 366 9.26 10.54 -5.68
N ILE A 367 9.11 9.97 -4.47
CA ILE A 367 10.23 9.35 -3.73
C ILE A 367 10.81 8.18 -4.54
N ILE A 368 9.94 7.26 -5.01
CA ILE A 368 10.38 6.05 -5.73
C ILE A 368 11.02 6.39 -7.08
N SER A 369 10.50 7.41 -7.77
CA SER A 369 11.09 7.89 -9.03
C SER A 369 12.49 8.47 -8.82
N ASN A 370 12.73 9.13 -7.68
CA ASN A 370 14.00 9.76 -7.32
C ASN A 370 14.78 8.97 -6.27
N ILE A 371 14.65 7.64 -6.26
CA ILE A 371 15.15 6.81 -5.16
C ILE A 371 16.66 6.89 -4.96
N GLU A 372 17.41 7.09 -6.04
CA GLU A 372 18.87 7.24 -6.01
C GLU A 372 19.29 8.45 -5.17
N TYR A 373 18.54 9.56 -5.23
CA TYR A 373 18.78 10.71 -4.37
C TYR A 373 18.71 10.32 -2.89
N PHE A 374 17.66 9.59 -2.50
CA PHE A 374 17.50 9.18 -1.12
C PHE A 374 18.57 8.18 -0.69
N VAL A 375 18.83 7.15 -1.49
CA VAL A 375 19.84 6.13 -1.19
C VAL A 375 21.23 6.75 -1.01
N ASN A 376 21.62 7.68 -1.88
CA ASN A 376 22.96 8.29 -1.86
C ASN A 376 23.16 9.32 -0.74
N ASN A 377 22.08 9.86 -0.17
CA ASN A 377 22.13 10.94 0.81
C ASN A 377 21.67 10.52 2.21
N LEU A 378 21.46 9.22 2.46
CA LEU A 378 21.25 8.71 3.80
C LEU A 378 22.54 8.81 4.63
N SER A 379 22.40 9.24 5.89
CA SER A 379 23.48 9.35 6.88
C SER A 379 23.73 8.07 7.65
#